data_AF-A0A0F9FYF1-F1
#
_entry.id   AF-A0A0F9FYF1-F1
#
_cell.length_a   1.000
_cell.length_b   1.000
_cell.length_c   1.000
_cell.angle_alpha   90.00
_cell.angle_beta   90.00
_cell.angle_gamma   90.00
#
_symmetry.space_group_name_H-M   'P 1'
#
loop_
_entity.id
_entity.type
_entity.pdbx_description
1 polymer ?
#
loop_
_entity_poly.entity_id
_entity_poly.type
_entity_poly.pdbx_seq_one_letter_code
_entity_poly.pdbx_strand_id
1 'polypeptide(L)'
;HEKIHSEQQGNDPEDWWKRYLTESDFRLKQEVEAYYAQYSSFKRAHRDKNLQIRYLYQIAADLSSTIYGSIVTHREAMNLITQGKRR
;
A
#
# COMPACT_ATOMS: atom_id res chain seq x y z
N HIS A 1 2.31 0.57 -8.25
CA HIS A 1 1.61 1.42 -7.30
C HIS A 1 0.52 2.18 -8.03
N GLU A 2 0.86 3.23 -8.77
CA GLU A 2 -0.09 4.07 -9.53
C GLU A 2 -1.10 3.33 -10.42
N LYS A 3 -0.68 2.23 -11.06
CA LYS A 3 -1.62 1.41 -11.84
C LYS A 3 -2.81 0.92 -10.99
N ILE A 4 -2.57 0.52 -9.75
CA ILE A 4 -3.64 0.10 -8.82
C ILE A 4 -4.53 1.28 -8.44
N HIS A 5 -3.97 2.47 -8.19
CA HIS A 5 -4.79 3.65 -7.94
C HIS A 5 -5.66 4.04 -9.15
N SER A 6 -5.11 3.95 -10.36
CA SER A 6 -5.88 4.16 -11.58
C SER A 6 -7.03 3.14 -11.72
N GLU A 7 -6.80 1.87 -11.37
CA GLU A 7 -7.85 0.84 -11.35
C GLU A 7 -8.89 1.09 -10.24
N GLN A 8 -8.45 1.54 -9.06
CA GLN A 8 -9.30 1.85 -7.90
C GLN A 8 -10.22 3.05 -8.15
N GLN A 9 -9.75 4.08 -8.86
CA GLN A 9 -10.53 5.26 -9.23
C GLN A 9 -11.71 4.92 -10.16
N GLY A 10 -11.56 3.89 -11.01
CA GLY A 10 -12.62 3.41 -11.88
C GLY A 10 -13.22 4.53 -12.74
N ASN A 11 -14.56 4.62 -12.75
CA ASN A 11 -15.29 5.63 -13.52
C ASN A 11 -15.62 6.90 -12.73
N ASP A 12 -15.31 6.96 -11.44
CA ASP A 12 -15.60 8.11 -10.56
C ASP A 12 -14.37 8.53 -9.75
N PRO A 13 -13.36 9.12 -10.42
CA PRO A 13 -12.14 9.55 -9.76
C PRO A 13 -12.38 10.70 -8.76
N GLU A 14 -13.42 11.52 -8.96
CA GLU A 14 -13.72 12.65 -8.07
C GLU A 14 -14.19 12.17 -6.70
N ASP A 15 -15.16 11.24 -6.64
CA ASP A 15 -15.58 10.64 -5.37
C ASP A 15 -14.44 9.85 -4.72
N TRP A 16 -13.66 9.12 -5.52
CA TRP A 16 -12.50 8.38 -5.03
C TRP A 16 -11.51 9.31 -4.30
N TRP A 17 -11.16 10.45 -4.92
CA TRP A 17 -10.25 11.43 -4.32
C TRP A 17 -10.85 12.08 -3.08
N LYS A 18 -12.14 12.42 -3.10
CA LYS A 18 -12.83 12.97 -1.93
C LYS A 18 -12.68 12.02 -0.73
N ARG A 19 -13.03 10.75 -0.92
CA ARG A 19 -12.92 9.73 0.13
C ARG A 19 -11.48 9.48 0.54
N TYR A 20 -10.55 9.43 -0.42
CA TYR A 20 -9.13 9.28 -0.13
C TYR A 20 -8.62 10.40 0.79
N LEU A 21 -9.04 11.65 0.55
CA LEU A 21 -8.61 12.80 1.34
C LEU A 21 -9.32 12.92 2.69
N THR A 22 -10.56 12.45 2.83
CA THR A 22 -11.36 12.64 4.07
C THR A 22 -11.50 11.39 4.95
N GLU A 23 -11.36 10.19 4.39
CA GLU A 23 -11.57 8.91 5.08
C GLU A 23 -10.24 8.17 5.24
N SER A 24 -9.62 8.23 6.43
CA SER A 24 -8.34 7.58 6.73
C SER A 24 -8.36 6.08 6.46
N ASP A 25 -9.45 5.40 6.82
CA ASP A 25 -9.58 3.96 6.65
C ASP A 25 -9.70 3.57 5.17
N PHE A 26 -10.37 4.41 4.37
CA PHE A 26 -10.45 4.23 2.94
C PHE A 26 -9.06 4.40 2.33
N ARG A 27 -8.37 5.50 2.65
CA ARG A 27 -6.99 5.76 2.22
C ARG A 27 -6.06 4.59 2.54
N LEU A 28 -6.06 4.13 3.79
CA LEU A 28 -5.24 2.99 4.22
C LEU A 28 -5.53 1.75 3.38
N LYS A 29 -6.81 1.43 3.13
CA LYS A 29 -7.19 0.29 2.28
C LYS A 29 -6.67 0.44 0.86
N GLN A 30 -6.74 1.65 0.28
CA GLN A 30 -6.24 1.90 -1.08
C GLN A 30 -4.71 1.70 -1.15
N GLU A 31 -3.97 2.31 -0.23
CA GLU A 31 -2.51 2.22 -0.15
C GLU A 31 -2.02 0.79 0.11
N VAL A 32 -2.65 0.07 1.03
CA VAL A 32 -2.29 -1.33 1.34
C VAL A 32 -2.42 -2.21 0.10
N GLU A 33 -3.50 -2.06 -0.68
CA GLU A 33 -3.69 -2.80 -1.93
C GLU A 33 -2.63 -2.44 -2.98
N ALA A 34 -2.31 -1.16 -3.13
CA ALA A 34 -1.29 -0.67 -4.07
C ALA A 34 0.14 -1.13 -3.69
N TYR A 35 0.52 -1.02 -2.42
CA TYR A 35 1.80 -1.52 -1.90
C TYR A 35 1.91 -3.03 -1.93
N TYR A 36 0.83 -3.77 -1.62
CA TYR A 36 0.81 -5.23 -1.75
C TYR A 36 1.09 -5.68 -3.19
N ALA A 37 0.43 -5.05 -4.17
CA ALA A 37 0.65 -5.36 -5.58
C ALA A 37 2.09 -5.01 -6.02
N GLN A 38 2.62 -3.87 -5.57
CA GLN A 38 4.00 -3.45 -5.81
C GLN A 38 5.00 -4.45 -5.23
N TYR A 39 4.83 -4.84 -3.96
CA TYR A 39 5.69 -5.82 -3.30
C TYR A 39 5.61 -7.20 -3.97
N SER A 40 4.41 -7.65 -4.31
CA SER A 40 4.18 -8.91 -5.03
C SER A 40 4.89 -8.92 -6.39
N SER A 41 4.84 -7.80 -7.13
CA SER A 41 5.56 -7.65 -8.39
C SER A 41 7.08 -7.71 -8.18
N PHE A 42 7.58 -7.00 -7.17
CA PHE A 42 9.00 -7.00 -6.82
C PHE A 42 9.51 -8.41 -6.49
N LYS A 43 8.77 -9.18 -5.68
CA LYS A 43 9.09 -10.58 -5.33
C LYS A 43 9.13 -11.53 -6.53
N ARG A 44 8.32 -11.27 -7.56
CA ARG A 44 8.35 -12.07 -8.79
C ARG A 44 9.60 -11.80 -9.62
N ALA A 45 10.03 -10.54 -9.66
CA ALA A 45 11.22 -10.12 -10.41
C ALA A 45 12.54 -10.43 -9.68
N HIS A 46 12.56 -10.44 -8.34
CA HIS A 46 13.78 -10.60 -7.56
C HIS A 46 13.66 -11.79 -6.61
N ARG A 47 14.54 -12.79 -6.72
CA ARG A 47 14.52 -14.00 -5.87
C ARG A 47 15.31 -13.88 -4.56
N ASP A 48 16.17 -12.88 -4.44
CA ASP A 48 16.94 -12.62 -3.21
C ASP A 48 16.01 -12.18 -2.07
N LYS A 49 15.96 -12.99 -1.01
CA LYS A 49 15.13 -12.73 0.18
C LYS A 49 15.58 -11.52 0.97
N ASN A 50 16.89 -11.26 1.06
CA ASN A 50 17.40 -10.09 1.80
C ASN A 50 17.00 -8.81 1.08
N LEU A 51 17.09 -8.81 -0.25
CA LEU A 51 16.65 -7.71 -1.09
C LEU A 51 15.12 -7.49 -0.96
N GLN A 52 14.32 -8.56 -0.96
CA GLN A 52 12.87 -8.48 -0.73
C GLN A 52 12.55 -7.87 0.64
N ILE A 53 13.23 -8.29 1.71
CA ILE A 53 12.98 -7.77 3.07
C ILE A 53 13.35 -6.29 3.17
N ARG A 54 14.49 -5.87 2.60
CA ARG A 54 14.88 -4.46 2.58
C ARG A 54 13.87 -3.61 1.83
N TYR A 55 13.39 -4.11 0.69
CA TYR A 55 12.36 -3.43 -0.09
C TYR A 55 11.04 -3.31 0.67
N LEU A 56 10.59 -4.38 1.33
CA LEU A 56 9.41 -4.36 2.21
C LEU A 56 9.56 -3.32 3.32
N TYR A 57 10.72 -3.28 3.97
CA TYR A 57 10.99 -2.33 5.05
C TYR A 57 10.89 -0.88 4.58
N GLN A 58 11.39 -0.58 3.38
CA GLN A 58 11.32 0.73 2.74
C GLN A 58 9.85 1.15 2.50
N ILE A 59 9.08 0.33 1.79
CA ILE A 59 7.69 0.70 1.44
C ILE A 59 6.75 0.70 2.66
N ALA A 60 7.07 -0.08 3.70
CA ALA A 60 6.36 -0.02 4.98
C ALA A 60 6.67 1.27 5.76
N ALA A 61 7.87 1.84 5.62
CA ALA A 61 8.20 3.15 6.17
C ALA A 61 7.37 4.25 5.50
N ASP A 62 7.17 4.15 4.19
CA ASP A 62 6.31 5.10 3.46
C ASP A 62 4.86 5.01 3.95
N LEU A 63 4.28 3.81 4.02
CA LEU A 63 2.89 3.59 4.47
C LEU A 63 2.63 4.01 5.93
N SER A 64 3.63 3.83 6.80
CA SER A 64 3.54 4.22 8.22
C SER A 64 3.97 5.66 8.49
N SER A 65 4.32 6.42 7.43
CA SER A 65 4.77 7.80 7.57
C SER A 65 3.63 8.76 7.90
N THR A 66 4.02 9.97 8.30
CA THR A 66 3.10 11.08 8.56
C THR A 66 2.35 11.55 7.32
N ILE A 67 2.80 11.21 6.11
CA ILE A 67 2.13 11.55 4.84
C ILE A 67 0.71 10.95 4.80
N TYR A 68 0.57 9.74 5.34
CA TYR A 68 -0.72 9.09 5.46
C TYR A 68 -1.39 9.34 6.82
N GLY A 69 -0.79 10.15 7.70
CA GLY A 69 -1.33 10.47 9.02
C GLY A 69 -0.95 9.47 10.11
N SER A 70 0.10 8.67 9.91
CA SER A 70 0.57 7.66 10.89
C SER A 70 -0.54 6.69 11.31
N ILE A 71 -1.41 6.31 10.37
CA ILE A 71 -2.60 5.48 10.62
C ILE A 71 -2.21 4.09 11.15
N VAL A 72 -1.05 3.58 10.74
CA VAL A 72 -0.53 2.29 11.14
C VAL A 72 0.93 2.41 11.56
N THR A 73 1.35 1.56 12.50
CA THR A 73 2.77 1.41 12.84
C THR A 73 3.54 0.76 11.69
N HIS A 74 4.87 0.92 11.67
CA HIS A 74 5.74 0.27 10.69
C HIS A 74 5.56 -1.25 10.65
N ARG A 75 5.44 -1.89 11.82
CA ARG A 75 5.21 -3.34 11.94
C ARG A 75 3.86 -3.75 11.35
N GLU A 76 2.80 -2.98 11.59
CA GLU A 76 1.48 -3.22 11.00
C GLU A 76 1.52 -3.04 9.48
N ALA A 77 2.19 -2.01 8.99
CA ALA A 77 2.41 -1.78 7.56
C ALA A 77 3.09 -2.99 6.90
N MET A 78 4.17 -3.53 7.49
CA MET A 78 4.83 -4.74 6.98
C MET A 78 3.86 -5.95 6.92
N ASN A 79 3.03 -6.12 7.95
CA ASN A 79 2.05 -7.21 7.99
C ASN A 79 0.96 -7.04 6.91
N LEU A 80 0.43 -5.83 6.76
CA LEU A 80 -0.61 -5.51 5.76
C LEU A 80 -0.10 -5.73 4.33
N ILE A 81 1.11 -5.24 4.04
CA ILE A 81 1.74 -5.36 2.71
C ILE A 81 2.12 -6.81 2.37
N THR A 82 2.35 -7.68 3.36
CA THR A 82 2.69 -9.09 3.10
C THR A 82 1.48 -10.02 3.03
N GLN A 83 0.42 -9.73 3.77
CA GLN A 83 -0.78 -10.58 3.82
C GLN A 83 -1.80 -10.24 2.72
N GLY A 84 -1.78 -9.02 2.17
CA GLY A 84 -2.77 -8.56 1.21
C GLY A 84 -4.18 -8.51 1.80
N LYS A 85 -5.22 -8.31 0.97
CA LYS A 85 -6.62 -8.48 1.40
C LYS A 85 -6.80 -9.91 1.96
N ARG A 86 -6.67 -10.09 3.27
CA ARG A 86 -7.29 -11.23 3.95
C ARG A 86 -8.79 -11.08 3.68
N ARG A 87 -9.34 -12.10 3.00
CA ARG A 87 -10.73 -12.21 2.57
C ARG A 87 -11.72 -11.90 3.68
#